data_AF-A0A8I2C119-F1
#
_entry.id   AF-A0A8I2C119-F1
#
_cell.length_a   1.000
_cell.length_b   1.000
_cell.length_c   1.000
_cell.angle_alpha   90.00
_cell.angle_beta   90.00
_cell.angle_gamma   90.00
#
_symmetry.space_group_name_H-M   'P 1'
#
loop_
_entity.id
_entity.type
_entity.pdbx_description
1 polymer ?
#
loop_
_entity_poly.entity_id
_entity_poly.type
_entity_poly.pdbx_seq_one_letter_code
_entity_poly.pdbx_strand_id
1 'polypeptide(L)'
;MNMFEITIARIEMILPNERGEDIRLTFRFGSRQTSFTLPIFLKSCEFDDTEIVRVARSQLHDVFAQLCSQCEDWQLTEDERRELARISVRPGVKAQE
;
A
#
# COMPACT_ATOMS: atom_id res chain seq x y z
N MET A 1 -5.85 7.82 -15.66
CA MET A 1 -5.30 6.93 -14.62
C MET A 1 -5.40 7.66 -13.30
N ASN A 2 -5.98 7.03 -12.27
CA ASN A 2 -5.95 7.58 -10.92
C ASN A 2 -4.54 7.41 -10.38
N MET A 3 -3.73 8.46 -10.47
CA MET A 3 -2.38 8.44 -9.94
C MET A 3 -2.43 8.62 -8.43
N PHE A 4 -1.67 7.82 -7.70
CA PHE A 4 -1.44 8.06 -6.28
C PHE A 4 -0.47 9.23 -6.13
N GLU A 5 -0.82 10.19 -5.28
CA GLU A 5 0.13 11.14 -4.71
C GLU A 5 0.97 10.40 -3.66
N ILE A 6 2.29 10.39 -3.85
CA ILE A 6 3.23 9.71 -2.96
C ILE A 6 4.12 10.77 -2.33
N THR A 7 4.04 10.90 -1.01
CA THR A 7 4.82 11.88 -0.23
C THR A 7 5.50 11.21 0.95
N ILE A 8 6.59 11.80 1.42
CA ILE A 8 7.21 11.38 2.68
C ILE A 8 6.48 12.14 3.79
N ALA A 9 5.78 11.40 4.65
CA ALA A 9 5.06 11.98 5.77
C ALA A 9 5.97 12.26 6.97
N ARG A 10 6.96 11.39 7.20
CA ARG A 10 7.87 11.53 8.34
C ARG A 10 9.18 10.75 8.13
N ILE A 11 10.26 11.29 8.71
CA ILE A 11 11.56 10.64 8.86
C ILE A 11 11.89 10.69 10.35
N GLU A 12 12.19 9.55 10.96
CA GLU A 12 12.46 9.46 12.40
C GLU A 12 13.62 8.52 12.66
N MET A 13 14.51 8.92 13.57
CA MET A 13 15.38 8.00 14.27
C MET A 13 14.56 7.29 15.34
N ILE A 14 14.65 5.97 15.40
CA ILE A 14 13.94 5.10 16.35
C ILE A 14 14.95 4.25 17.13
N LEU A 15 14.50 3.60 18.20
CA LEU A 15 15.32 2.57 18.82
C LEU A 15 15.54 1.43 17.79
N PRO A 16 16.76 0.87 17.68
CA PRO A 16 17.04 -0.21 16.76
C PRO A 16 16.04 -1.37 16.96
N ASN A 17 15.42 -1.80 15.89
CA ASN A 17 14.52 -2.96 15.92
C ASN A 17 15.31 -4.28 15.95
N GLU A 18 14.62 -5.43 15.91
CA GLU A 18 15.24 -6.76 15.92
C GLU A 18 16.22 -6.99 14.75
N ARG A 19 16.10 -6.22 13.66
CA ARG A 19 16.98 -6.25 12.49
C ARG A 19 18.11 -5.22 12.57
N GLY A 20 18.15 -4.43 13.65
CA GLY A 20 19.08 -3.34 13.87
C GLY A 20 18.76 -2.07 13.08
N GLU A 21 17.57 -1.97 12.46
CA GLU A 21 17.11 -0.78 11.75
C GLU A 21 16.65 0.27 12.77
N ASP A 22 17.23 1.46 12.69
CA ASP A 22 17.07 2.57 13.63
C ASP A 22 16.56 3.86 12.94
N ILE A 23 16.20 3.77 11.66
CA ILE A 23 15.51 4.82 10.92
C ILE A 23 14.15 4.30 10.43
N ARG A 24 13.12 5.12 10.61
CA ARG A 24 11.78 4.91 10.04
C ARG A 24 11.44 6.03 9.07
N LEU A 25 11.28 5.69 7.80
CA LEU A 25 10.70 6.54 6.76
C LEU A 25 9.25 6.17 6.53
N THR A 26 8.31 7.08 6.76
CA THR A 26 6.89 6.82 6.51
C THR A 26 6.46 7.50 5.22
N PHE A 27 6.04 6.71 4.23
CA PHE A 27 5.41 7.20 3.01
C PHE A 27 3.90 7.31 3.21
N ARG A 28 3.30 8.35 2.63
CA ARG A 28 1.86 8.52 2.51
C ARG A 28 1.47 8.42 1.04
N PHE A 29 0.43 7.64 0.80
CA PHE A 29 -0.17 7.42 -0.50
C PHE A 29 -1.59 7.96 -0.46
N GLY A 30 -1.96 8.81 -1.40
CA GLY A 30 -3.31 9.34 -1.51
C GLY A 30 -3.83 9.25 -2.93
N SER A 31 -5.05 8.75 -3.10
CA SER A 31 -5.83 8.84 -4.34
C SER A 31 -7.28 9.19 -3.99
N ARG A 32 -8.11 9.40 -5.02
CA ARG A 32 -9.55 9.67 -4.81
C ARG A 32 -10.29 8.56 -4.05
N GLN A 33 -9.81 7.32 -4.14
CA GLN A 33 -10.53 6.14 -3.63
C GLN A 33 -9.84 5.50 -2.41
N THR A 34 -8.56 5.79 -2.20
CA THR A 34 -7.77 5.10 -1.17
C THR A 34 -6.65 5.99 -0.69
N SER A 35 -6.42 6.00 0.62
CA SER A 35 -5.31 6.67 1.28
C SER A 35 -4.74 5.77 2.36
N PHE A 36 -3.41 5.69 2.44
CA PHE A 36 -2.73 4.86 3.42
C PHE A 36 -1.30 5.35 3.68
N THR A 37 -0.67 4.83 4.72
CA THR A 37 0.73 5.08 5.05
C THR A 37 1.50 3.79 5.21
N LEU A 38 2.74 3.76 4.74
CA LEU A 38 3.61 2.61 4.85
C LEU A 38 4.98 3.02 5.41
N PRO A 39 5.41 2.46 6.56
CA PRO A 39 6.75 2.67 7.06
C PRO A 39 7.76 1.75 6.34
N ILE A 40 8.93 2.31 6.05
CA ILE A 40 10.14 1.61 5.59
C ILE A 40 11.20 1.81 6.67
N PHE A 41 11.86 0.73 7.05
CA PHE A 41 12.85 0.72 8.12
C PHE A 41 14.25 0.54 7.53
N LEU A 42 15.19 1.37 7.97
CA LEU A 42 16.55 1.43 7.45
C LEU A 42 17.56 1.51 8.60
N LYS A 43 18.82 1.20 8.30
CA LYS A 43 19.96 1.35 9.22
C LYS A 43 20.67 2.67 8.95
N SER A 44 20.88 3.47 9.99
CA SER A 44 21.55 4.77 9.94
C SER A 44 23.04 4.67 9.64
N CYS A 45 23.69 3.57 10.04
CA CYS A 45 25.13 3.39 9.86
C CYS A 45 25.54 3.11 8.41
N GLU A 46 24.57 2.87 7.50
CA GLU A 46 24.84 2.45 6.13
C GLU A 46 24.64 3.57 5.10
N PHE A 47 23.93 4.66 5.44
CA PHE A 47 23.48 5.66 4.47
C PHE A 47 23.45 7.08 5.05
N ASP A 48 23.80 8.07 4.24
CA ASP A 48 23.61 9.47 4.61
C ASP A 48 22.16 9.96 4.44
N ASP A 49 21.84 11.13 5.00
CA ASP A 49 20.50 11.74 4.95
C ASP A 49 19.92 11.87 3.52
N THR A 50 20.78 12.05 2.52
CA THR A 50 20.37 12.20 1.12
C THR A 50 20.16 10.85 0.43
N GLU A 51 20.89 9.82 0.86
CA GLU A 51 20.81 8.45 0.38
C GLU A 51 19.62 7.70 0.98
N ILE A 52 19.30 7.96 2.26
CA ILE A 52 18.19 7.33 3.00
C ILE A 52 16.88 7.36 2.21
N VAL A 53 16.55 8.50 1.61
CA VAL A 53 15.31 8.64 0.81
C VAL A 53 15.35 7.78 -0.45
N ARG A 54 16.50 7.68 -1.11
CA ARG A 54 16.65 6.88 -2.33
C ARG A 54 16.55 5.39 -2.03
N VAL A 55 17.22 4.94 -0.97
CA VAL A 55 17.17 3.54 -0.52
C VAL A 55 15.76 3.17 -0.08
N ALA A 56 15.10 4.04 0.69
CA ALA A 56 13.72 3.81 1.12
C ALA A 56 12.76 3.69 -0.07
N ARG A 57 12.93 4.51 -1.11
CA ARG A 57 12.15 4.40 -2.36
C ARG A 57 12.41 3.08 -3.10
N SER A 58 13.65 2.61 -3.12
CA SER A 58 13.99 1.32 -3.72
C SER A 58 13.33 0.17 -2.98
N GLN A 59 13.45 0.13 -1.64
CA GLN A 59 12.79 -0.92 -0.84
C GLN A 59 11.27 -0.86 -0.97
N LEU A 60 10.71 0.34 -1.03
CA LEU A 60 9.28 0.54 -1.26
C LEU A 60 8.82 -0.04 -2.60
N HIS A 61 9.61 0.15 -3.66
CA HIS A 61 9.35 -0.47 -4.97
C HIS A 61 9.29 -2.00 -4.85
N ASP A 62 10.27 -2.60 -4.16
CA ASP A 62 10.34 -4.05 -4.01
C ASP A 62 9.17 -4.60 -3.19
N VAL A 63 8.75 -3.90 -2.14
CA VAL A 63 7.54 -4.23 -1.38
C VAL A 63 6.30 -4.22 -2.27
N PHE A 64 6.13 -3.19 -3.11
CA PHE A 64 4.99 -3.15 -4.02
C PHE A 64 5.05 -4.21 -5.11
N ALA A 65 6.23 -4.54 -5.63
CA ALA A 65 6.40 -5.63 -6.59
C ALA A 65 5.98 -6.97 -5.97
N GLN A 66 6.40 -7.23 -4.72
CA GLN A 66 6.02 -8.43 -3.99
C GLN A 66 4.51 -8.48 -3.69
N LEU A 67 3.92 -7.37 -3.22
CA LEU A 67 2.48 -7.29 -2.99
C LEU A 67 1.68 -7.46 -4.27
N CYS A 68 2.13 -6.86 -5.38
CA CYS A 68 1.49 -7.00 -6.68
C CYS A 68 1.46 -8.47 -7.11
N SER A 69 2.57 -9.20 -6.94
CA SER A 69 2.64 -10.63 -7.24
C SER A 69 1.72 -11.46 -6.33
N GLN A 70 1.63 -11.15 -5.04
CA GLN A 70 0.77 -11.89 -4.10
C GLN A 70 -0.73 -11.64 -4.31
N CYS A 71 -1.08 -10.46 -4.81
CA CYS A 71 -2.46 -10.05 -5.03
C CYS A 71 -2.95 -10.32 -6.46
N GLU A 72 -2.13 -10.91 -7.33
CA GLU A 72 -2.47 -11.17 -8.73
C GLU A 72 -3.75 -12.01 -8.84
N ASP A 73 -3.87 -13.04 -8.01
CA ASP A 73 -5.03 -13.93 -7.96
C ASP A 73 -6.27 -13.30 -7.31
N TRP A 74 -6.16 -12.12 -6.68
CA TRP A 74 -7.30 -11.43 -6.07
C TRP A 74 -8.11 -10.64 -7.10
N GLN A 75 -7.60 -10.53 -8.33
CA GLN A 75 -8.29 -9.82 -9.38
C GLN A 75 -9.48 -10.63 -9.89
N LEU A 76 -10.68 -10.22 -9.46
CA LEU A 76 -11.93 -10.75 -10.01
C LEU A 76 -11.99 -10.52 -11.53
N THR A 77 -12.25 -11.60 -12.26
CA THR A 77 -12.62 -11.60 -13.67
C THR A 77 -13.92 -10.84 -13.90
N GLU A 78 -14.17 -10.44 -15.15
CA GLU A 78 -15.41 -9.73 -15.48
C GLU A 78 -16.65 -10.59 -15.22
N ASP A 79 -16.56 -11.90 -15.45
CA ASP A 79 -17.64 -12.84 -15.17
C ASP A 79 -17.91 -12.99 -13.67
N GLU A 80 -16.86 -13.10 -12.83
CA GLU A 80 -17.03 -13.11 -11.36
C GLU A 80 -17.64 -11.81 -10.85
N ARG A 81 -17.23 -10.65 -11.38
CA ARG A 81 -17.83 -9.36 -11.03
C ARG A 81 -19.30 -9.29 -11.43
N ARG A 82 -19.65 -9.78 -12.62
CA ARG A 82 -21.05 -9.82 -13.10
C ARG A 82 -21.89 -10.79 -12.28
N GLU A 83 -21.35 -11.93 -11.90
CA GLU A 83 -22.02 -12.89 -11.03
C GLU A 83 -22.27 -12.29 -9.65
N LEU A 84 -21.26 -11.69 -9.02
CA LEU A 84 -21.39 -11.00 -7.74
C LEU A 84 -22.38 -9.83 -7.80
N ALA A 85 -22.42 -9.08 -8.91
CA ALA A 85 -23.42 -8.04 -9.16
C ALA A 85 -24.84 -8.62 -9.25
N ARG A 86 -25.02 -9.77 -9.90
CA ARG A 86 -26.32 -10.45 -9.99
C ARG A 86 -26.77 -11.02 -8.64
N ILE A 87 -25.84 -11.53 -7.83
CA ILE A 87 -26.13 -12.04 -6.48
C ILE A 87 -26.50 -10.89 -5.52
N SER A 88 -25.90 -9.71 -5.69
CA SER A 88 -26.28 -8.52 -4.90
C SER A 88 -27.64 -7.94 -5.31
N VAL A 89 -28.16 -8.28 -6.49
CA VAL A 89 -29.60 -8.18 -6.84
C VAL A 89 -30.35 -9.37 -6.20
N ARG A 90 -30.31 -9.49 -4.87
CA ARG A 90 -31.26 -10.37 -4.18
C ARG A 90 -32.65 -9.72 -4.19
N PRO A 91 -33.71 -10.44 -4.60
CA PRO A 91 -35.08 -9.94 -4.64
C PRO A 91 -35.59 -9.79 -3.20
N GLY A 92 -35.64 -8.55 -2.72
CA GLY A 92 -35.90 -8.25 -1.32
C GLY A 92 -36.72 -6.99 -1.08
N VAL A 93 -37.56 -6.58 -2.04
CA VAL A 93 -38.75 -5.77 -1.74
C VAL A 93 -39.87 -6.34 -2.62
N LYS A 94 -40.62 -7.30 -2.08
CA LYS A 94 -42.02 -7.43 -2.48
C LYS A 94 -42.64 -6.10 -2.08
N ALA A 95 -42.91 -5.23 -3.06
CA ALA A 95 -43.85 -4.15 -2.86
C ALA A 95 -45.17 -4.83 -2.49
N GLN A 96 -45.52 -4.79 -1.21
CA GLN A 96 -46.83 -5.18 -0.74
C GLN A 96 -47.84 -4.18 -1.30
N GLU A 97 -48.94 -4.74 -1.79
CA GLU A 97 -50.15 -4.09 -2.28
C GLU A 97 -50.72 -3.03 -1.33
#